data_AF-A0A1F9MW63-F1
#
_entry.id   AF-A0A1F9MW63-F1
#
_cell.length_a   1.000
_cell.length_b   1.000
_cell.length_c   1.000
_cell.angle_alpha   90.00
_cell.angle_beta   90.00
_cell.angle_gamma   90.00
#
_symmetry.space_group_name_H-M   'P 1'
#
loop_
_entity.id
_entity.type
_entity.pdbx_description
1 polymer ?
#
loop_
_entity_poly.entity_id
_entity_poly.type
_entity_poly.pdbx_seq_one_letter_code
_entity_poly.pdbx_strand_id
1 'polypeptide(L)'
;MRDLLLRHKAPETPVGIVSRAMREGQATAVTNLDKLLSHAVDMQTIVVVGNSQTFTYGGYMITPRGYRSKYRRQVSGEKQGSGARE
;
A
#
# COMPACT_ATOMS: atom_id res chain seq x y z
N MET A 1 -19.25 -0.71 7.16
CA MET A 1 -17.86 -1.16 6.86
C MET A 1 -16.84 -0.03 7.00
N ARG A 2 -16.93 1.05 6.21
CA ARG A 2 -15.99 2.20 6.27
C ARG A 2 -15.74 2.70 7.71
N ASP A 3 -16.80 2.93 8.47
CA ASP A 3 -16.66 3.50 9.82
C ASP A 3 -15.99 2.54 10.81
N LEU A 4 -16.13 1.22 10.60
CA LEU A 4 -15.38 0.22 11.36
C LEU A 4 -13.89 0.26 10.99
N LEU A 5 -13.57 0.35 9.70
CA LEU A 5 -12.18 0.44 9.25
C LEU A 5 -11.50 1.72 9.73
N LEU A 6 -12.21 2.85 9.74
CA LEU A 6 -11.68 4.14 10.22
C LEU A 6 -11.31 4.13 11.71
N ARG A 7 -11.85 3.20 12.50
CA ARG A 7 -11.39 2.98 13.88
C ARG A 7 -10.00 2.36 13.99
N HIS A 8 -9.49 1.75 12.90
CA HIS A 8 -8.24 0.99 12.90
C HIS A 8 -7.24 1.42 11.81
N LYS A 9 -7.66 2.23 10.84
CA LYS A 9 -6.88 2.66 9.68
C LYS A 9 -7.05 4.16 9.49
N ALA A 10 -6.00 4.81 8.99
CA ALA A 10 -6.03 6.23 8.68
C ALA A 10 -7.06 6.53 7.56
N PRO A 11 -7.75 7.68 7.58
CA PRO A 11 -8.65 8.11 6.52
C PRO A 11 -8.00 8.15 5.13
N GLU A 12 -6.71 8.45 5.08
CA GLU A 12 -5.88 8.55 3.88
C GLU A 12 -5.43 7.18 3.34
N THR A 13 -5.74 6.09 4.04
CA THR A 13 -5.36 4.73 3.62
C THR A 13 -5.84 4.48 2.19
N PRO A 14 -4.94 4.11 1.25
CA PRO A 14 -5.32 3.85 -0.12
C PRO A 14 -6.36 2.73 -0.24
N VAL A 15 -7.37 2.95 -1.07
CA VAL A 15 -8.43 1.99 -1.38
C VAL A 15 -8.59 1.87 -2.89
N GLY A 16 -8.51 0.63 -3.38
CA GLY A 16 -8.79 0.29 -4.76
C GLY A 16 -10.22 -0.23 -4.90
N ILE A 17 -10.90 0.21 -5.94
CA ILE A 17 -12.26 -0.22 -6.28
C ILE A 17 -12.20 -0.82 -7.68
N VAL A 18 -12.67 -2.05 -7.83
CA VAL A 18 -12.74 -2.76 -9.12
C VAL A 18 -14.16 -3.24 -9.33
N SER A 19 -14.87 -2.65 -10.27
CA SER A 19 -16.21 -3.08 -10.68
C SER A 19 -16.11 -4.05 -11.86
N ARG A 20 -16.98 -5.07 -11.88
CA ARG A 20 -17.08 -6.04 -12.99
C ARG A 20 -15.72 -6.62 -13.41
N ALA A 21 -14.89 -6.99 -12.43
CA ALA A 21 -13.55 -7.49 -12.67
C ALA A 21 -13.54 -8.65 -13.70
N MET A 22 -12.65 -8.55 -14.69
CA MET A 22 -12.49 -9.48 -15.82
C MET A 22 -13.77 -9.73 -16.64
N ARG A 23 -14.67 -8.75 -16.70
CA ARG A 23 -15.91 -8.79 -17.50
C ARG A 23 -16.06 -7.51 -18.32
N GLU A 24 -17.00 -7.54 -19.27
CA GLU A 24 -17.37 -6.35 -20.03
C GLU A 24 -17.88 -5.23 -19.09
N GLY A 25 -17.44 -4.00 -19.35
CA GLY A 25 -17.74 -2.85 -18.50
C GLY A 25 -16.94 -2.78 -17.21
N GLN A 26 -15.78 -3.44 -17.13
CA GLN A 26 -14.85 -3.27 -16.00
C GLN A 26 -14.44 -1.80 -15.85
N ALA A 27 -14.53 -1.28 -14.62
CA ALA A 27 -13.97 0.02 -14.26
C ALA A 27 -13.18 -0.06 -12.95
N THR A 28 -12.07 0.67 -12.89
CA THR A 28 -11.18 0.74 -11.73
C THR A 28 -11.05 2.17 -11.23
N ALA A 29 -10.96 2.32 -9.91
CA ALA A 29 -10.68 3.59 -9.27
C ALA A 29 -9.72 3.37 -8.10
N VAL A 30 -8.83 4.33 -7.88
CA VAL A 30 -8.01 4.43 -6.67
C VAL A 30 -8.43 5.68 -5.91
N THR A 31 -8.79 5.48 -4.65
CA THR A 31 -9.25 6.54 -3.74
C THR A 31 -8.64 6.30 -2.36
N ASN A 32 -9.16 6.96 -1.33
CA ASN A 32 -8.80 6.71 0.06
C ASN A 32 -10.02 6.23 0.86
N LEU A 33 -9.76 5.72 2.06
CA LEU A 33 -10.79 5.15 2.93
C LEU A 33 -11.89 6.16 3.29
N ASP A 34 -11.52 7.44 3.44
CA ASP A 34 -12.47 8.52 3.69
C ASP A 34 -13.47 8.70 2.53
N LYS A 35 -12.98 8.69 1.29
CA LYS A 35 -13.76 8.89 0.06
C LYS A 35 -14.32 7.59 -0.54
N LEU A 36 -14.22 6.47 0.15
CA LEU A 36 -14.73 5.18 -0.36
C LEU A 36 -16.22 5.24 -0.72
N LEU A 37 -17.05 5.88 0.12
CA LEU A 37 -18.50 5.94 -0.10
C LEU A 37 -18.93 6.96 -1.16
N SER A 38 -18.01 7.77 -1.70
CA SER A 38 -18.33 8.65 -2.83
C SER A 38 -18.32 7.90 -4.17
N HIS A 39 -18.03 6.60 -4.16
CA HIS A 39 -17.97 5.76 -5.35
C HIS A 39 -19.13 4.75 -5.32
N ALA A 40 -19.68 4.43 -6.49
CA ALA A 40 -20.70 3.39 -6.61
C ALA A 40 -20.05 2.03 -6.32
N VAL A 41 -20.56 1.34 -5.30
CA VAL A 41 -20.14 -0.01 -4.90
C VAL A 41 -21.37 -0.89 -4.92
N ASP A 42 -21.38 -1.88 -5.80
CA ASP A 42 -22.47 -2.84 -5.97
C ASP A 42 -21.99 -4.28 -5.67
N MET A 43 -22.84 -5.27 -5.94
CA MET A 43 -22.53 -6.68 -5.72
C MET A 43 -21.41 -7.23 -6.61
N GLN A 44 -21.05 -6.52 -7.68
CA GLN A 44 -19.99 -6.90 -8.63
C GLN A 44 -18.71 -6.08 -8.40
N THR A 45 -18.59 -5.46 -7.23
CA THR A 45 -17.46 -4.59 -6.88
C THR A 45 -16.54 -5.25 -5.85
N ILE A 46 -15.24 -5.25 -6.15
CA ILE A 46 -14.17 -5.68 -5.24
C ILE A 46 -13.52 -4.42 -4.65
N VAL A 47 -13.44 -4.36 -3.33
CA VAL A 47 -12.76 -3.28 -2.60
C VAL A 47 -11.47 -3.81 -1.99
N VAL A 48 -10.34 -3.22 -2.37
CA VAL A 48 -9.00 -3.56 -1.88
C VAL A 48 -8.53 -2.46 -0.93
N VAL A 49 -8.43 -2.76 0.35
CA VAL A 49 -7.96 -1.80 1.36
C VAL A 49 -6.47 -2.01 1.63
N GLY A 50 -5.68 -0.96 1.41
CA GLY A 50 -4.25 -0.97 1.71
C GLY A 50 -3.92 -1.26 3.17
N ASN A 51 -2.70 -1.72 3.40
CA ASN A 51 -2.11 -1.77 4.73
C ASN A 51 -1.36 -0.47 5.05
N SER A 52 -0.72 -0.41 6.22
CA SER A 52 -0.01 0.79 6.70
C SER A 52 1.21 1.20 5.86
N GLN A 53 1.70 0.31 5.00
CA GLN A 53 2.81 0.59 4.08
C GLN A 53 2.33 0.80 2.63
N THR A 54 1.05 0.63 2.35
CA THR A 54 0.50 0.84 1.02
C THR A 54 0.41 2.34 0.72
N PHE A 55 0.91 2.76 -0.45
CA PHE A 55 0.82 4.12 -0.95
C PHE A 55 0.40 4.13 -2.42
N THR A 56 0.00 5.29 -2.94
CA THR A 56 -0.40 5.45 -4.34
C THR A 56 0.70 6.14 -5.15
N TYR A 57 1.01 5.64 -6.34
CA TYR A 57 1.95 6.27 -7.27
C TYR A 57 1.56 5.99 -8.72
N GLY A 58 1.45 7.04 -9.54
CA GLY A 58 1.09 6.90 -10.96
C GLY A 58 -0.25 6.19 -11.20
N GLY A 59 -1.22 6.34 -10.30
CA GLY A 59 -2.51 5.63 -10.37
C GLY A 59 -2.48 4.18 -9.88
N TYR A 60 -1.33 3.67 -9.42
CA TYR A 60 -1.18 2.33 -8.85
C TYR A 60 -1.14 2.37 -7.33
N MET A 61 -1.64 1.30 -6.69
CA MET A 61 -1.41 1.03 -5.28
C MET A 61 -0.19 0.14 -5.11
N ILE A 62 0.80 0.61 -4.35
CA ILE A 62 2.08 -0.06 -4.17
C ILE A 62 2.27 -0.34 -2.68
N THR A 63 2.64 -1.58 -2.36
CA THR A 63 3.09 -1.95 -1.01
C THR A 63 4.55 -2.40 -1.09
N PRO A 64 5.51 -1.64 -0.55
CA PRO A 64 6.91 -2.04 -0.52
C PRO A 64 7.10 -3.40 0.14
N ARG A 65 7.98 -4.22 -0.42
CA ARG A 65 8.45 -5.42 0.27
C ARG A 65 9.41 -5.02 1.39
N GLY A 66 9.38 -5.74 2.51
CA GLY A 66 10.09 -5.40 3.75
C GLY A 66 11.62 -5.45 3.72
N TYR A 67 12.27 -5.44 2.55
CA TYR A 67 13.72 -5.50 2.43
C TYR A 67 14.45 -4.23 2.92
N ARG A 68 13.75 -3.13 3.19
CA ARG A 68 14.35 -1.90 3.77
C ARG A 68 15.14 -2.19 5.05
N SER A 69 14.73 -3.15 5.88
CA SER A 69 15.47 -3.51 7.10
C SER A 69 16.76 -4.28 6.82
N LYS A 70 16.82 -5.05 5.72
CA LYS A 70 18.02 -5.81 5.33
C LYS A 70 19.15 -4.88 4.89
N TYR A 71 18.84 -3.86 4.10
CA TYR A 71 19.85 -2.90 3.64
C TYR A 71 20.21 -1.86 4.70
N ARG A 72 19.30 -1.49 5.61
CA ARG A 72 19.62 -0.58 6.74
C ARG A 72 20.64 -1.17 7.70
N ARG A 73 20.73 -2.50 7.82
CA ARG A 73 21.72 -3.16 8.69
C ARG A 73 23.13 -3.23 8.07
N GLN A 74 23.24 -3.18 6.74
CA GLN A 74 24.53 -3.28 6.04
C GLN A 74 25.32 -1.97 6.03
N VAL A 75 24.67 -0.82 6.15
CA VAL A 75 25.36 0.49 6.25
C VAL A 75 25.94 0.80 7.63
N SER A 76 25.65 0.00 8.64
CA SER A 76 26.21 0.15 10.01
C SER A 76 27.43 -0.74 10.28
N GLY A 77 27.92 -1.48 9.29
CA GLY A 77 29.16 -2.25 9.39
C GLY A 77 30.36 -1.40 9.03
N GLU A 78 30.82 -0.55 9.94
CA GLU A 78 32.11 0.14 9.81
C GLU A 78 33.23 -0.88 9.63
N LYS A 79 34.05 -0.65 8.60
CA LYS A 79 35.36 -1.27 8.40
C LYS A 79 36.22 -1.00 9.63
N GLN A 80 36.56 -2.02 10.41
CA GLN A 80 37.74 -1.96 11.26
C GLN A 80 38.92 -2.45 10.43
N GLY A 81 39.60 -1.51 9.79
CA GLY A 81 40.94 -1.74 9.27
C GLY A 81 41.91 -1.84 10.44
N SER A 82 42.71 -2.90 10.49
CA SER A 82 43.97 -2.89 11.22
C SER A 82 45.07 -3.30 10.25
N GLY A 83 45.78 -2.30 9.74
CA GLY A 83 47.13 -2.53 9.26
C GLY A 83 48.04 -2.80 10.45
N ALA A 84 48.88 -3.82 10.34
CA ALA A 84 50.18 -3.87 10.98
C ALA A 84 51.05 -4.75 10.09
N ARG A 85 52.00 -4.11 9.43
CA ARG A 85 53.22 -4.74 8.94
C ARG A 85 54.05 -5.12 10.16
N GLU A 86 54.52 -6.35 10.23
CA GLU A 86 55.92 -6.76 10.50
C GLU A 86 56.01 -8.29 10.44
#